data_AF-A0A0P1A9L1-F1
#
_entry.id   AF-A0A0P1A9L1-F1
#
_cell.length_a   1.000
_cell.length_b   1.000
_cell.length_c   1.000
_cell.angle_alpha   90.00
_cell.angle_beta   90.00
_cell.angle_gamma   90.00
#
_symmetry.space_group_name_H-M   'P 1'
#
loop_
_entity.id
_entity.type
_entity.pdbx_description
1 polymer ?
#
loop_
_entity_poly.entity_id
_entity_poly.type
_entity_poly.pdbx_seq_one_letter_code
_entity_poly.pdbx_strand_id
1 'polypeptide(L)'
;MSFFGYRGSSRSSQQETHLSETERLRGRQLASLVRAGGRAKNQQQTSFEVPVLHTSRGPLTLQLQLPSDFPVRVPRIKASIPLQHQWLDTAGNVRGHPDLDMWTVHSDLGRIVTEIAKELRESADTVPESKQIVPPTRNSMPTQVTLVTPHIKSTAGYASANAQHKSDTRARHTQMPVIPSTFLELEELSPSQLQKLNSDEHAIKIFVDKLTLVTEFTQLRDQILHSNMGTAMKTLGHESELRNLQKAIELQRAELRAAQQMLAEKQARQQRIAARHRPDALLEQLSLAAKSVDNESDEIAMQFTHGDIDVAHFLSAFLPQRNLYHERTLKLARVQQH
;
A
#
# COMPACT_ATOMS: atom_id res chain seq x y z
N MET A 1 60.89 -7.87 18.52
CA MET A 1 59.86 -8.85 18.11
C MET A 1 58.52 -8.32 18.57
N SER A 2 57.59 -8.18 17.63
CA SER A 2 56.37 -7.39 17.72
C SER A 2 55.29 -8.05 18.60
N PHE A 3 54.72 -7.28 19.53
CA PHE A 3 53.48 -7.59 20.24
C PHE A 3 52.28 -7.05 19.44
N PHE A 4 51.53 -7.93 18.78
CA PHE A 4 50.14 -7.73 18.34
C PHE A 4 49.28 -8.68 19.19
N GLY A 5 48.05 -8.43 19.63
CA GLY A 5 47.08 -7.39 19.40
C GLY A 5 45.72 -7.99 19.75
N TYR A 6 45.13 -7.62 20.89
CA TYR A 6 43.75 -8.00 21.25
C TYR A 6 42.91 -6.72 21.33
N ARG A 7 42.20 -6.41 20.25
CA ARG A 7 41.06 -5.49 20.27
C ARG A 7 40.10 -5.88 19.15
N GLY A 8 39.04 -6.61 19.49
CA GLY A 8 38.05 -7.01 18.50
C GLY A 8 37.02 -8.01 19.00
N SER A 9 36.36 -7.75 20.14
CA SER A 9 35.21 -8.59 20.55
C SER A 9 34.07 -7.85 21.26
N SER A 10 34.20 -6.55 21.57
CA SER A 10 33.11 -5.77 22.18
C SER A 10 32.14 -5.15 21.16
N ARG A 11 32.58 -4.99 19.90
CA ARG A 11 31.83 -4.24 18.88
C ARG A 11 30.71 -5.07 18.23
N SER A 12 30.90 -6.38 18.11
CA SER A 12 29.90 -7.32 17.57
C SER A 12 28.72 -7.50 18.52
N SER A 13 28.98 -7.71 19.82
CA SER A 13 27.93 -7.88 20.83
C SER A 13 27.05 -6.63 20.99
N GLN A 14 27.64 -5.43 20.92
CA GLN A 14 26.89 -4.17 20.98
C GLN A 14 26.00 -3.95 19.75
N GLN A 15 26.43 -4.45 18.59
CA GLN A 15 25.68 -4.31 17.34
C GLN A 15 24.45 -5.24 17.30
N GLU A 16 24.58 -6.47 17.83
CA GLU A 16 23.44 -7.40 17.98
C GLU A 16 22.40 -6.88 18.98
N THR A 17 22.84 -6.32 20.12
CA THR A 17 21.91 -5.74 21.11
C THR A 17 21.15 -4.55 20.55
N HIS A 18 21.83 -3.69 19.77
CA HIS A 18 21.20 -2.52 19.17
C HIS A 18 20.19 -2.91 18.09
N LEU A 19 20.49 -3.91 17.26
CA LEU A 19 19.53 -4.45 16.27
C LEU A 19 18.28 -5.00 16.97
N SER A 20 18.46 -5.81 18.01
CA SER A 20 17.34 -6.35 18.80
C SER A 20 16.47 -5.25 19.44
N GLU A 21 17.09 -4.19 19.97
CA GLU A 21 16.36 -3.06 20.53
C GLU A 21 15.57 -2.28 19.48
N THR A 22 16.17 -2.01 18.31
CA THR A 22 15.48 -1.34 17.20
C THR A 22 14.29 -2.14 16.67
N GLU A 23 14.39 -3.46 16.60
CA GLU A 23 13.27 -4.35 16.23
C GLU A 23 12.13 -4.31 17.25
N ARG A 24 12.45 -4.31 18.56
CA ARG A 24 11.45 -4.17 19.62
C ARG A 24 10.73 -2.83 19.54
N LEU A 25 11.47 -1.74 19.34
CA LEU A 25 10.90 -0.41 19.16
C LEU A 25 10.01 -0.35 17.91
N ARG A 26 10.47 -0.91 16.79
CA ARG A 26 9.68 -1.04 15.56
C ARG A 26 8.37 -1.76 15.83
N GLY A 27 8.41 -2.93 16.44
CA GLY A 27 7.22 -3.72 16.77
C GLY A 27 6.22 -2.94 17.63
N ARG A 28 6.71 -2.19 18.62
CA ARG A 28 5.87 -1.33 19.46
C ARG A 28 5.17 -0.23 18.67
N GLN A 29 5.88 0.45 17.78
CA GLN A 29 5.29 1.50 16.93
C GLN A 29 4.23 0.95 15.98
N LEU A 30 4.50 -0.21 15.36
CA LEU A 30 3.55 -0.88 14.47
C LEU A 30 2.30 -1.32 15.22
N ALA A 31 2.45 -1.87 16.43
CA ALA A 31 1.30 -2.22 17.26
C ALA A 31 0.44 -0.99 17.60
N SER A 32 1.08 0.16 17.86
CA SER A 32 0.35 1.42 18.09
C SER A 32 -0.39 1.90 16.83
N LEU A 33 0.27 1.84 15.67
CA LEU A 33 -0.35 2.19 14.39
C LEU A 33 -1.55 1.30 14.04
N VAL A 34 -1.47 0.00 14.31
CA VAL A 34 -2.59 -0.94 14.08
C VAL A 34 -3.76 -0.61 15.01
N ARG A 35 -3.51 -0.27 16.28
CA ARG A 35 -4.57 0.20 17.20
C ARG A 35 -5.23 1.49 16.73
N ALA A 36 -4.47 2.38 16.08
CA ALA A 36 -4.97 3.60 15.44
C ALA A 36 -5.75 3.34 14.13
N GLY A 37 -6.01 2.07 13.76
CA GLY A 37 -6.76 1.71 12.56
C GLY A 37 -5.88 1.48 11.32
N GLY A 38 -4.57 1.45 11.46
CA GLY A 38 -3.63 1.20 10.37
C GLY A 38 -3.68 -0.23 9.85
N ARG A 39 -3.77 -0.38 8.53
CA ARG A 39 -3.79 -1.67 7.82
C ARG A 39 -2.59 -1.77 6.90
N ALA A 40 -1.80 -2.83 7.03
CA ALA A 40 -0.66 -3.07 6.14
C ALA A 40 -1.14 -3.32 4.70
N LYS A 41 -0.50 -2.65 3.75
CA LYS A 41 -0.76 -2.80 2.31
C LYS A 41 0.17 -3.80 1.63
N ASN A 42 1.23 -4.22 2.32
CA ASN A 42 2.18 -5.20 1.84
C ASN A 42 2.60 -6.18 2.94
N GLN A 43 3.08 -7.36 2.53
CA GLN A 43 3.57 -8.39 3.45
C GLN A 43 4.81 -7.93 4.24
N GLN A 44 5.59 -7.00 3.68
CA GLN A 44 6.80 -6.46 4.29
C GLN A 44 6.52 -5.42 5.39
N GLN A 45 5.25 -5.06 5.63
CA GLN A 45 4.86 -4.05 6.62
C GLN A 45 5.65 -2.74 6.48
N THR A 46 5.83 -2.27 5.23
CA THR A 46 6.47 -0.98 4.94
C THR A 46 5.49 0.06 4.43
N SER A 47 4.28 -0.33 4.05
CA SER A 47 3.20 0.57 3.68
C SER A 47 1.94 0.27 4.47
N PHE A 48 1.31 1.30 5.01
CA PHE A 48 0.07 1.21 5.77
C PHE A 48 -0.96 2.22 5.27
N GLU A 49 -2.23 1.91 5.45
CA GLU A 49 -3.33 2.82 5.21
C GLU A 49 -4.23 2.92 6.44
N VAL A 50 -4.63 4.13 6.80
CA VAL A 50 -5.54 4.40 7.92
C VAL A 50 -6.75 5.15 7.35
N PRO A 51 -7.96 4.58 7.41
CA PRO A 51 -9.17 5.24 6.93
C PRO A 51 -9.56 6.40 7.86
N VAL A 52 -9.89 7.56 7.29
CA VAL A 52 -10.29 8.75 8.06
C VAL A 52 -11.80 8.95 7.99
N LEU A 53 -12.34 9.23 6.79
CA LEU A 53 -13.78 9.43 6.53
C LEU A 53 -14.09 9.34 5.03
N HIS A 54 -15.37 9.34 4.67
CA HIS A 54 -15.80 9.37 3.26
C HIS A 54 -16.22 10.79 2.87
N THR A 55 -15.45 11.43 2.01
CA THR A 55 -15.78 12.78 1.50
C THR A 55 -16.62 12.69 0.23
N SER A 56 -17.23 13.80 -0.19
CA SER A 56 -17.87 13.92 -1.52
C SER A 56 -16.90 13.69 -2.69
N ARG A 57 -15.59 13.79 -2.45
CA ARG A 57 -14.52 13.55 -3.44
C ARG A 57 -13.96 12.12 -3.39
N GLY A 58 -14.49 11.26 -2.50
CA GLY A 58 -14.06 9.88 -2.30
C GLY A 58 -13.54 9.60 -0.88
N PRO A 59 -13.06 8.37 -0.61
CA PRO A 59 -12.56 7.99 0.70
C PRO A 59 -11.25 8.71 1.05
N LEU A 60 -11.26 9.49 2.14
CA LEU A 60 -10.07 10.08 2.72
C LEU A 60 -9.35 9.03 3.57
N THR A 61 -8.11 8.72 3.19
CA THR A 61 -7.24 7.79 3.90
C THR A 61 -5.86 8.41 4.09
N LEU A 62 -5.20 8.08 5.20
CA LEU A 62 -3.79 8.40 5.43
C LEU A 62 -2.94 7.21 4.97
N GLN A 63 -2.05 7.47 4.04
CA GLN A 63 -1.07 6.54 3.49
C GLN A 63 0.27 6.77 4.19
N LEU A 64 0.74 5.74 4.88
CA LEU A 64 2.02 5.76 5.58
C LEU A 64 3.03 4.90 4.84
N GLN A 65 4.23 5.45 4.65
CA GLN A 65 5.39 4.75 4.11
C GLN A 65 6.51 4.74 5.14
N LEU A 66 6.88 3.55 5.60
CA LEU A 66 7.96 3.35 6.56
C LEU A 66 9.30 3.19 5.82
N PRO A 67 10.36 3.92 6.20
CA PRO A 67 11.70 3.70 5.67
C PRO A 67 12.27 2.35 6.14
N SER A 68 13.32 1.86 5.45
CA SER A 68 14.05 0.65 5.86
C SER A 68 14.53 0.72 7.31
N ASP A 69 15.01 1.90 7.70
CA ASP A 69 15.66 2.13 9.00
C ASP A 69 14.66 2.61 10.08
N PHE A 70 13.36 2.44 9.85
CA PHE A 70 12.33 2.78 10.83
C PHE A 70 12.47 1.90 12.11
N PRO A 71 12.42 2.47 13.32
CA PRO A 71 11.92 3.81 13.68
C PRO A 71 12.97 4.93 13.81
N VAL A 72 14.24 4.67 13.48
CA VAL A 72 15.33 5.68 13.53
C VAL A 72 15.03 6.85 12.59
N ARG A 73 14.47 6.53 11.42
CA ARG A 73 14.01 7.53 10.45
C ARG A 73 12.50 7.68 10.51
N VAL A 74 12.04 8.94 10.46
CA VAL A 74 10.63 9.33 10.48
C VAL A 74 9.85 8.69 9.32
N PRO A 75 8.62 8.19 9.56
CA PRO A 75 7.75 7.68 8.50
C PRO A 75 7.15 8.83 7.67
N ARG A 76 6.88 8.57 6.39
CA ARG A 76 6.20 9.55 5.52
C ARG A 76 4.70 9.31 5.58
N ILE A 77 3.93 10.36 5.85
CA ILE A 77 2.46 10.29 5.91
C ILE A 77 1.87 11.20 4.84
N LYS A 78 0.88 10.71 4.10
CA LYS A 78 0.23 11.43 3.02
C LYS A 78 -1.27 11.16 3.00
N ALA A 79 -2.10 12.18 2.81
CA ALA A 79 -3.53 12.02 2.56
C ALA A 79 -3.79 11.54 1.11
N SER A 80 -4.80 10.67 0.95
CA SER A 80 -5.23 10.18 -0.37
C SER A 80 -5.82 11.28 -1.25
N ILE A 81 -6.41 12.31 -0.62
CA ILE A 81 -7.05 13.45 -1.27
C ILE A 81 -6.40 14.72 -0.71
N PRO A 82 -5.99 15.68 -1.57
CA PRO A 82 -5.47 16.96 -1.11
C PRO A 82 -6.59 17.77 -0.44
N LEU A 83 -6.36 18.16 0.81
CA LEU A 83 -7.24 19.02 1.61
C LEU A 83 -6.46 20.27 2.02
N GLN A 84 -7.14 21.41 2.09
CA GLN A 84 -6.53 22.64 2.60
C GLN A 84 -6.54 22.57 4.13
N HIS A 85 -5.39 22.27 4.73
CA HIS A 85 -5.25 22.09 6.17
C HIS A 85 -3.85 22.52 6.63
N GLN A 86 -3.74 23.04 7.86
CA GLN A 86 -2.47 23.53 8.41
C GLN A 86 -1.36 22.46 8.48
N TRP A 87 -1.74 21.19 8.60
CA TRP A 87 -0.81 20.06 8.64
C TRP A 87 -0.62 19.36 7.29
N LEU A 88 -1.22 19.85 6.20
CA LEU A 88 -1.07 19.27 4.87
C LEU A 88 -0.43 20.26 3.90
N ASP A 89 0.58 19.80 3.18
CA ASP A 89 1.14 20.57 2.06
C ASP A 89 0.24 20.50 0.82
N THR A 90 0.55 21.28 -0.22
CA THR A 90 -0.21 21.33 -1.48
C THR A 90 -0.24 19.99 -2.23
N ALA A 91 0.64 19.05 -1.87
CA ALA A 91 0.70 17.70 -2.42
C ALA A 91 0.03 16.64 -1.52
N GLY A 92 -0.55 17.05 -0.38
CA GLY A 92 -1.21 16.21 0.61
C GLY A 92 -0.26 15.46 1.55
N ASN A 93 1.04 15.80 1.59
CA ASN A 93 1.94 15.24 2.60
C ASN A 93 1.71 15.95 3.94
N VAL A 94 1.81 15.19 5.03
CA VAL A 94 1.73 15.76 6.36
C VAL A 94 3.02 16.52 6.67
N ARG A 95 2.90 17.84 6.88
CA ARG A 95 4.00 18.74 7.31
C ARG A 95 3.42 19.71 8.34
N GLY A 96 4.02 19.81 9.52
CA GLY A 96 3.57 20.72 10.58
C GLY A 96 2.94 20.07 11.82
N HIS A 97 2.90 18.73 11.91
CA HIS A 97 2.51 18.06 13.16
C HIS A 97 3.71 18.04 14.13
N PRO A 98 3.60 18.59 15.35
CA PRO A 98 4.75 18.84 16.23
C PRO A 98 5.56 17.58 16.55
N ASP A 99 4.88 16.47 16.89
CA ASP A 99 5.55 15.21 17.22
C ASP A 99 6.10 14.44 16.00
N LEU A 100 5.62 14.76 14.79
CA LEU A 100 6.12 14.16 13.57
C LEU A 100 7.35 14.92 13.06
N ASP A 101 7.36 16.25 13.22
CA ASP A 101 8.51 17.10 12.88
C ASP A 101 9.64 16.92 13.91
N MET A 102 9.31 16.72 15.19
CA MET A 102 10.24 16.37 16.26
C MET A 102 10.32 14.86 16.51
N TRP A 103 10.32 14.06 15.43
CA TRP A 103 10.31 12.60 15.53
C TRP A 103 11.51 12.04 16.30
N THR A 104 11.23 11.11 17.20
CA THR A 104 12.23 10.29 17.90
C THR A 104 11.90 8.81 17.75
N VAL A 105 12.86 7.92 17.99
CA VAL A 105 12.62 6.46 18.01
C VAL A 105 11.56 6.01 19.03
N HIS A 106 11.28 6.87 20.02
CA HIS A 106 10.32 6.62 21.10
C HIS A 106 8.96 7.30 20.88
N SER A 107 8.82 8.18 19.87
CA SER A 107 7.56 8.88 19.55
C SER A 107 6.45 7.89 19.23
N ASP A 108 5.20 8.12 19.66
CA ASP A 108 4.10 7.17 19.42
C ASP A 108 3.42 7.40 18.06
N LEU A 109 3.73 6.55 17.08
CA LEU A 109 3.16 6.68 15.73
C LEU A 109 1.63 6.56 15.71
N GLY A 110 1.06 5.70 16.56
CA GLY A 110 -0.39 5.48 16.61
C GLY A 110 -1.13 6.71 17.13
N ARG A 111 -0.57 7.37 18.16
CA ARG A 111 -1.12 8.61 18.70
C ARG A 111 -1.10 9.72 17.64
N ILE A 112 0.04 9.96 17.02
CA ILE A 112 0.24 10.99 15.99
C ILE A 112 -0.75 10.82 14.84
N VAL A 113 -0.90 9.59 14.34
CA VAL A 113 -1.83 9.29 13.25
C VAL A 113 -3.29 9.52 13.65
N THR A 114 -3.62 9.21 14.90
CA THR A 114 -4.98 9.42 15.44
C THR A 114 -5.30 10.90 15.57
N GLU A 115 -4.36 11.71 16.04
CA GLU A 115 -4.48 13.17 16.13
C GLU A 115 -4.66 13.80 14.75
N ILE A 116 -3.82 13.41 13.77
CA ILE A 116 -3.94 13.87 12.38
C ILE A 116 -5.29 13.46 11.79
N ALA A 117 -5.71 12.19 11.96
CA ALA A 117 -6.98 11.71 11.42
C ALA A 117 -8.19 12.42 12.05
N LYS A 118 -8.13 12.74 13.35
CA LYS A 118 -9.17 13.48 14.05
C LYS A 118 -9.28 14.92 13.55
N GLU A 119 -8.17 15.63 13.47
CA GLU A 119 -8.12 17.02 13.00
C GLU A 119 -8.61 17.15 11.55
N LEU A 120 -8.21 16.22 10.67
CA LEU A 120 -8.66 16.20 9.28
C LEU A 120 -10.16 15.89 9.16
N ARG A 121 -10.75 15.18 10.12
CA ARG A 121 -12.19 14.96 10.17
C ARG A 121 -12.93 16.24 10.53
N GLU A 122 -12.47 16.93 11.56
CA GLU A 122 -13.04 18.20 11.99
C GLU A 122 -12.92 19.27 10.89
N SER A 123 -11.80 19.29 10.17
CA SER A 123 -11.56 20.23 9.06
C SER A 123 -12.38 19.91 7.80
N ALA A 124 -12.71 18.64 7.55
CA ALA A 124 -13.51 18.23 6.40
C ALA A 124 -14.99 18.58 6.54
N ASP A 125 -15.48 18.70 7.78
CA ASP A 125 -16.86 19.11 8.08
C ASP A 125 -17.05 20.64 8.01
N THR A 126 -15.97 21.43 8.11
CA THR A 126 -15.97 22.88 7.89
C THR A 126 -15.75 23.25 6.42
N VAL A 127 -16.82 23.19 5.62
CA VAL A 127 -16.87 23.92 4.35
C VAL A 127 -16.97 25.42 4.66
N PRO A 128 -16.11 26.31 4.11
CA PRO A 128 -16.35 27.74 4.17
C PRO A 128 -17.53 28.06 3.26
N GLU A 129 -18.69 28.27 3.88
CA GLU A 129 -19.86 28.90 3.29
C GLU A 129 -19.50 30.36 2.94
N SER A 130 -19.01 30.58 1.72
CA SER A 130 -18.88 31.91 1.16
C SER A 130 -20.28 32.47 0.89
N LYS A 131 -20.75 33.25 1.87
CA LYS A 131 -21.87 34.20 1.86
C LYS A 131 -22.37 34.58 0.46
N GLN A 132 -23.50 33.99 0.07
CA GLN A 132 -24.37 34.62 -0.92
C GLN A 132 -25.19 35.70 -0.22
N ILE A 133 -25.04 36.93 -0.70
CA ILE A 133 -25.88 38.07 -0.35
C ILE A 133 -27.26 37.81 -0.97
N VAL A 134 -28.28 37.74 -0.10
CA VAL A 134 -29.70 37.57 -0.46
C VAL A 134 -30.24 38.88 -1.07
N PRO A 135 -31.20 38.82 -2.01
CA PRO A 135 -32.31 39.77 -1.99
C PRO A 135 -33.67 39.05 -1.81
N PRO A 136 -34.68 39.72 -1.22
CA PRO A 136 -35.82 39.07 -0.59
C PRO A 136 -37.01 38.92 -1.56
N THR A 137 -37.71 37.79 -1.47
CA THR A 137 -39.14 37.57 -1.82
C THR A 137 -39.37 36.06 -1.83
N ARG A 138 -40.47 35.45 -1.41
CA ARG A 138 -41.73 35.76 -0.72
C ARG A 138 -42.36 34.36 -0.50
N ASN A 139 -43.05 34.17 0.62
CA ASN A 139 -44.04 33.12 0.98
C ASN A 139 -44.26 31.98 -0.06
N SER A 140 -44.25 30.69 0.29
CA SER A 140 -45.19 30.04 1.23
C SER A 140 -44.86 28.55 1.44
N MET A 141 -45.44 28.02 2.51
CA MET A 141 -45.34 26.70 3.14
C MET A 141 -45.92 25.51 2.32
N PRO A 142 -45.98 24.26 2.84
CA PRO A 142 -45.34 23.08 2.24
C PRO A 142 -46.33 22.05 1.68
N THR A 143 -45.84 21.09 0.89
CA THR A 143 -46.55 19.81 0.74
C THR A 143 -45.59 18.65 0.59
N GLN A 144 -45.67 17.75 1.56
CA GLN A 144 -45.13 16.40 1.55
C GLN A 144 -45.84 15.57 0.48
N VAL A 145 -45.11 14.77 -0.29
CA VAL A 145 -45.61 13.48 -0.77
C VAL A 145 -44.46 12.48 -0.80
N THR A 146 -44.55 11.49 0.08
CA THR A 146 -43.81 10.24 0.08
C THR A 146 -44.33 9.37 -1.06
N LEU A 147 -43.45 8.77 -1.87
CA LEU A 147 -43.78 7.52 -2.55
C LEU A 147 -42.63 6.53 -2.40
N VAL A 148 -42.95 5.45 -1.70
CA VAL A 148 -42.14 4.25 -1.55
C VAL A 148 -42.27 3.40 -2.83
N THR A 149 -41.28 2.54 -3.03
CA THR A 149 -41.30 1.13 -3.51
C THR A 149 -40.43 0.86 -4.76
N PRO A 150 -40.01 -0.39 -5.03
CA PRO A 150 -38.67 -0.88 -4.70
C PRO A 150 -37.93 -1.42 -5.95
N HIS A 151 -36.87 -2.20 -5.71
CA HIS A 151 -36.52 -3.45 -6.41
C HIS A 151 -35.18 -3.51 -7.20
N ILE A 152 -34.44 -4.57 -6.84
CA ILE A 152 -33.56 -5.45 -7.65
C ILE A 152 -32.04 -5.23 -7.58
N LYS A 153 -31.40 -6.34 -7.17
CA LYS A 153 -29.98 -6.66 -7.10
C LYS A 153 -29.44 -7.11 -8.48
N SER A 154 -28.12 -7.01 -8.66
CA SER A 154 -27.24 -7.68 -9.66
C SER A 154 -26.44 -6.64 -10.45
N THR A 155 -25.17 -6.78 -10.84
CA THR A 155 -24.15 -7.83 -10.74
C THR A 155 -22.83 -7.18 -11.20
N ALA A 156 -21.71 -7.71 -10.70
CA ALA A 156 -20.32 -7.64 -11.18
C ALA A 156 -19.93 -6.56 -12.22
N GLY A 157 -18.99 -5.70 -11.84
CA GLY A 157 -18.22 -4.84 -12.73
C GLY A 157 -16.71 -5.04 -12.52
N TYR A 158 -16.04 -5.52 -13.57
CA TYR A 158 -14.59 -5.63 -13.68
C TYR A 158 -13.93 -4.26 -13.45
N ALA A 159 -13.09 -4.14 -12.42
CA ALA A 159 -12.28 -2.95 -12.19
C ALA A 159 -11.03 -3.02 -13.08
N SER A 160 -11.10 -2.35 -14.23
CA SER A 160 -9.93 -2.07 -15.07
C SER A 160 -9.05 -1.03 -14.37
N ALA A 161 -7.76 -1.34 -14.28
CA ALA A 161 -6.74 -0.49 -13.70
C ALA A 161 -6.56 0.76 -14.57
N ASN A 162 -6.73 1.95 -13.97
CA ASN A 162 -6.32 3.19 -14.60
C ASN A 162 -5.08 3.73 -13.89
N ALA A 163 -3.96 3.65 -14.60
CA ALA A 163 -2.70 4.28 -14.22
C ALA A 163 -2.85 5.80 -14.33
N GLN A 164 -2.90 6.49 -13.19
CA GLN A 164 -2.83 7.94 -13.12
C GLN A 164 -1.42 8.40 -13.47
N HIS A 165 -1.19 8.71 -14.75
CA HIS A 165 -0.14 9.64 -15.13
C HIS A 165 -0.48 11.02 -14.53
N LYS A 166 0.40 11.50 -13.65
CA LYS A 166 0.46 12.89 -13.23
C LYS A 166 0.79 13.75 -14.44
N SER A 167 -0.21 14.31 -15.09
CA SER A 167 -0.05 15.59 -15.78
C SER A 167 -0.51 16.68 -14.82
N ASP A 168 0.39 17.62 -14.53
CA ASP A 168 0.09 18.88 -13.86
C ASP A 168 -0.93 19.66 -14.71
N THR A 169 -2.22 19.37 -14.53
CA THR A 169 -3.30 20.26 -14.97
C THR A 169 -3.67 21.16 -13.79
N ARG A 170 -2.74 22.07 -13.43
CA ARG A 170 -3.21 23.41 -13.07
C ARG A 170 -3.94 23.89 -14.31
N ALA A 171 -5.28 23.86 -14.27
CA ALA A 171 -6.13 24.44 -15.30
C ALA A 171 -5.75 25.91 -15.45
N ARG A 172 -4.75 26.20 -16.29
CA ARG A 172 -4.53 27.51 -16.85
C ARG A 172 -5.78 27.75 -17.67
N HIS A 173 -6.76 28.41 -17.05
CA HIS A 173 -7.84 29.04 -17.78
C HIS A 173 -7.13 29.96 -18.78
N THR A 174 -7.05 29.55 -20.04
CA THR A 174 -6.77 30.46 -21.14
C THR A 174 -7.94 31.42 -21.12
N GLN A 175 -7.77 32.55 -20.42
CA GLN A 175 -8.80 33.57 -20.37
C GLN A 175 -9.06 34.00 -21.80
N MET A 176 -10.31 33.89 -22.23
CA MET A 176 -10.71 34.50 -23.49
C MET A 176 -10.43 36.01 -23.37
N PRO A 177 -9.69 36.61 -24.32
CA PRO A 177 -9.52 38.05 -24.32
C PRO A 177 -10.89 38.72 -24.43
N VAL A 178 -11.09 39.78 -23.66
CA VAL A 178 -12.33 40.55 -23.64
C VAL A 178 -12.45 41.30 -24.96
N ILE A 179 -13.61 41.19 -25.62
CA ILE A 179 -13.89 41.97 -26.83
C ILE A 179 -14.03 43.44 -26.40
N PRO A 180 -13.21 44.36 -26.95
CA PRO A 180 -13.32 45.77 -26.61
C PRO A 180 -14.66 46.34 -27.10
N SER A 181 -15.21 47.26 -26.32
CA SER A 181 -16.46 47.97 -26.64
C SER A 181 -16.26 49.14 -27.60
N THR A 182 -15.01 49.49 -27.93
CA THR A 182 -14.61 50.63 -28.74
C THR A 182 -13.45 50.23 -29.66
N PHE A 183 -13.48 50.68 -30.91
CA PHE A 183 -12.46 50.39 -31.92
C PHE A 183 -11.89 51.72 -32.43
N LEU A 184 -10.77 52.13 -31.84
CA LEU A 184 -10.10 53.40 -32.18
C LEU A 184 -9.67 53.41 -33.66
N GLU A 185 -9.41 52.23 -34.23
CA GLU A 185 -9.04 52.02 -35.62
C GLU A 185 -10.16 52.39 -36.60
N LEU A 186 -11.42 52.50 -36.14
CA LEU A 186 -12.53 52.99 -36.94
C LEU A 186 -12.60 54.53 -36.99
N GLU A 187 -12.05 55.22 -35.99
CA GLU A 187 -12.05 56.70 -35.91
C GLU A 187 -10.99 57.32 -36.84
N GLU A 188 -9.95 56.55 -37.21
CA GLU A 188 -8.88 56.96 -38.11
C GLU A 188 -9.24 56.81 -39.61
N LEU A 189 -10.38 56.19 -39.94
CA LEU A 189 -10.81 55.94 -41.31
C LEU A 189 -11.61 57.11 -41.91
N SER A 190 -11.45 57.35 -43.21
CA SER A 190 -12.20 58.39 -43.91
C SER A 190 -13.68 57.99 -44.12
N PRO A 191 -14.61 58.94 -44.29
CA PRO A 191 -16.04 58.65 -44.44
C PRO A 191 -16.35 57.77 -45.67
N SER A 192 -15.58 57.90 -46.76
CA SER A 192 -15.72 57.05 -47.94
C SER A 192 -15.20 55.62 -47.71
N GLN A 193 -14.17 55.46 -46.87
CA GLN A 193 -13.68 54.15 -46.44
C GLN A 193 -14.65 53.47 -45.48
N LEU A 194 -15.24 54.22 -44.55
CA LEU A 194 -16.30 53.73 -43.65
C LEU A 194 -17.56 53.31 -44.42
N GLN A 195 -17.98 54.09 -45.43
CA GLN A 195 -19.10 53.72 -46.29
C GLN A 195 -18.81 52.45 -47.10
N LYS A 196 -17.57 52.29 -47.59
CA LYS A 196 -17.13 51.05 -48.24
C LYS A 196 -17.11 49.87 -47.27
N LEU A 197 -16.62 50.06 -46.05
CA LEU A 197 -16.67 49.04 -44.99
C LEU A 197 -18.11 48.64 -44.68
N ASN A 198 -19.03 49.60 -44.59
CA ASN A 198 -20.44 49.32 -44.28
C ASN A 198 -21.21 48.63 -45.41
N SER A 199 -20.73 48.77 -46.66
CA SER A 199 -21.42 48.24 -47.85
C SER A 199 -20.86 46.90 -48.34
N ASP A 200 -19.63 46.54 -47.94
CA ASP A 200 -18.90 45.37 -48.40
C ASP A 200 -18.45 44.49 -47.22
N GLU A 201 -19.13 43.36 -47.03
CA GLU A 201 -18.83 42.37 -45.99
C GLU A 201 -17.39 41.85 -46.07
N HIS A 202 -16.82 41.76 -47.28
CA HIS A 202 -15.45 41.32 -47.48
C HIS A 202 -14.45 42.38 -46.99
N ALA A 203 -14.77 43.67 -47.17
CA ALA A 203 -13.97 44.76 -46.65
C ALA A 203 -13.97 44.80 -45.11
N ILE A 204 -15.09 44.48 -44.46
CA ILE A 204 -15.17 44.32 -43.00
C ILE A 204 -14.25 43.20 -42.55
N LYS A 205 -14.34 42.02 -43.17
CA LYS A 205 -13.52 40.86 -42.79
C LYS A 205 -12.03 41.16 -42.91
N ILE A 206 -11.61 41.78 -44.02
CA ILE A 206 -10.19 42.16 -44.23
C ILE A 206 -9.73 43.18 -43.19
N PHE A 207 -10.60 44.09 -42.76
CA PHE A 207 -10.29 45.06 -41.71
C PHE A 207 -10.17 44.39 -40.33
N VAL A 208 -11.13 43.52 -39.98
CA VAL A 208 -11.12 42.75 -38.73
C VAL A 208 -9.90 41.84 -38.63
N ASP A 209 -9.53 41.17 -39.73
CA ASP A 209 -8.34 40.32 -39.80
C ASP A 209 -7.03 41.10 -39.58
N LYS A 210 -7.03 42.42 -39.79
CA LYS A 210 -5.87 43.30 -39.57
C LYS A 210 -5.81 43.89 -38.15
N LEU A 211 -6.86 43.76 -37.35
CA LEU A 211 -6.86 44.24 -35.98
C LEU A 211 -5.80 43.48 -35.17
N THR A 212 -5.00 44.21 -34.40
CA THR A 212 -3.97 43.66 -33.52
C THR A 212 -4.55 42.60 -32.58
N LEU A 213 -5.72 42.86 -32.00
CA LEU A 213 -6.40 41.88 -31.13
C LEU A 213 -6.75 40.56 -31.82
N VAL A 214 -7.18 40.61 -33.09
CA VAL A 214 -7.56 39.41 -33.85
C VAL A 214 -6.33 38.63 -34.31
N THR A 215 -5.27 39.33 -34.72
CA THR A 215 -4.00 38.70 -35.10
C THR A 215 -3.31 38.04 -33.89
N GLU A 216 -3.22 38.73 -32.75
CA GLU A 216 -2.69 38.18 -31.49
C GLU A 216 -3.51 36.98 -31.01
N PHE A 217 -4.84 37.04 -31.08
CA PHE A 217 -5.70 35.92 -30.73
C PHE A 217 -5.52 34.72 -31.66
N THR A 218 -5.42 34.95 -32.97
CA THR A 218 -5.19 33.90 -33.96
C THR A 218 -3.82 33.25 -33.74
N GLN A 219 -2.80 34.04 -33.45
CA GLN A 219 -1.46 33.55 -33.13
C GLN A 219 -1.46 32.71 -31.84
N LEU A 220 -2.17 33.15 -30.80
CA LEU A 220 -2.32 32.39 -29.56
C LEU A 220 -3.03 31.05 -29.80
N ARG A 221 -4.11 31.04 -30.59
CA ARG A 221 -4.82 29.82 -30.99
C ARG A 221 -3.86 28.84 -31.69
N ASP A 222 -3.11 29.32 -32.67
CA ASP A 222 -2.21 28.49 -33.47
C ASP A 222 -1.07 27.94 -32.61
N GLN A 223 -0.55 28.75 -31.68
CA GLN A 223 0.44 28.30 -30.71
C GLN A 223 -0.10 27.19 -29.78
N ILE A 224 -1.33 27.34 -29.28
CA ILE A 224 -1.98 26.32 -28.45
C ILE A 224 -2.19 25.04 -29.25
N LEU A 225 -2.68 25.13 -30.49
CA LEU A 225 -2.89 23.99 -31.37
C LEU A 225 -1.56 23.26 -31.65
N HIS A 226 -0.51 24.01 -31.97
CA HIS A 226 0.83 23.45 -32.21
C HIS A 226 1.39 22.76 -30.95
N SER A 227 1.26 23.39 -29.78
CA SER A 227 1.70 22.84 -28.50
C SER A 227 0.92 21.56 -28.13
N ASN A 228 -0.40 21.57 -28.30
CA ASN A 228 -1.25 20.42 -28.04
C ASN A 228 -0.93 19.26 -28.99
N MET A 229 -0.75 19.55 -30.28
CA MET A 229 -0.36 18.56 -31.28
C MET A 229 1.01 17.95 -30.96
N GLY A 230 2.01 18.77 -30.67
CA GLY A 230 3.34 18.29 -30.28
C GLY A 230 3.31 17.42 -29.02
N THR A 231 2.47 17.77 -28.04
CA THR A 231 2.27 16.97 -26.83
C THR A 231 1.59 15.63 -27.14
N ALA A 232 0.56 15.64 -27.99
CA ALA A 232 -0.14 14.43 -28.41
C ALA A 232 0.78 13.48 -29.18
N MET A 233 1.58 13.99 -30.12
CA MET A 233 2.54 13.17 -30.89
C MET A 233 3.61 12.54 -29.98
N LYS A 234 4.18 13.30 -29.04
CA LYS A 234 5.12 12.76 -28.05
C LYS A 234 4.47 11.67 -27.19
N THR A 235 3.26 11.91 -26.71
CA THR A 235 2.50 10.94 -25.91
C THR A 235 2.26 9.65 -26.70
N LEU A 236 1.86 9.77 -27.97
CA LEU A 236 1.66 8.63 -28.86
C LEU A 236 2.97 7.87 -29.13
N GLY A 237 4.08 8.59 -29.26
CA GLY A 237 5.41 8.00 -29.47
C GLY A 237 5.85 7.07 -28.33
N HIS A 238 5.47 7.37 -27.08
CA HIS A 238 5.79 6.54 -25.91
C HIS A 238 4.87 5.33 -25.73
N GLU A 239 3.77 5.24 -26.48
CA GLU A 239 2.75 4.21 -26.28
C GLU A 239 3.31 2.79 -26.47
N SER A 240 4.09 2.57 -27.54
CA SER A 240 4.67 1.26 -27.84
C SER A 240 5.69 0.82 -26.79
N GLU A 241 6.55 1.74 -26.35
CA GLU A 241 7.54 1.50 -25.30
C GLU A 241 6.85 1.16 -23.97
N LEU A 242 5.82 1.92 -23.57
CA LEU A 242 5.05 1.66 -22.36
C LEU A 242 4.38 0.27 -22.40
N ARG A 243 3.78 -0.12 -23.53
CA ARG A 243 3.19 -1.46 -23.70
C ARG A 243 4.26 -2.56 -23.56
N ASN A 244 5.42 -2.37 -24.15
CA ASN A 244 6.52 -3.33 -24.06
C ASN A 244 7.05 -3.48 -22.63
N LEU A 245 7.25 -2.36 -21.93
CA LEU A 245 7.65 -2.35 -20.52
C LEU A 245 6.61 -3.00 -19.61
N GLN A 246 5.32 -2.73 -19.84
CA GLN A 246 4.22 -3.38 -19.11
C GLN A 246 4.27 -4.89 -19.30
N LYS A 247 4.41 -5.38 -20.54
CA LYS A 247 4.52 -6.81 -20.84
C LYS A 247 5.74 -7.45 -20.17
N ALA A 248 6.89 -6.77 -20.18
CA ALA A 248 8.10 -7.24 -19.52
C ALA A 248 7.91 -7.35 -17.99
N ILE A 249 7.29 -6.36 -17.36
CA ILE A 249 6.97 -6.37 -15.93
C ILE A 249 6.00 -7.52 -15.60
N GLU A 250 4.98 -7.74 -16.42
CA GLU A 250 4.04 -8.85 -16.23
C GLU A 250 4.74 -10.21 -16.31
N LEU A 251 5.64 -10.40 -17.27
CA LEU A 251 6.44 -11.61 -17.41
C LEU A 251 7.34 -11.83 -16.19
N GLN A 252 8.10 -10.81 -15.78
CA GLN A 252 8.97 -10.90 -14.60
C GLN A 252 8.19 -11.17 -13.31
N ARG A 253 6.99 -10.59 -13.16
CA ARG A 253 6.11 -10.88 -12.02
C ARG A 253 5.59 -12.31 -12.04
N ALA A 254 5.33 -12.88 -13.21
CA ALA A 254 4.94 -14.28 -13.35
C ALA A 254 6.09 -15.22 -12.97
N GLU A 255 7.29 -14.96 -13.48
CA GLU A 255 8.50 -15.71 -13.15
C GLU A 255 8.83 -15.65 -11.65
N LEU A 256 8.77 -14.46 -11.05
CA LEU A 256 8.98 -14.28 -9.62
C LEU A 256 7.98 -15.07 -8.79
N ARG A 257 6.69 -15.05 -9.17
CA ARG A 257 5.64 -15.83 -8.48
C ARG A 257 5.91 -17.33 -8.57
N ALA A 258 6.31 -17.82 -9.75
CA ALA A 258 6.66 -19.23 -9.93
C ALA A 258 7.89 -19.62 -9.08
N ALA A 259 8.92 -18.80 -9.07
CA ALA A 259 10.12 -19.03 -8.25
C ALA A 259 9.81 -19.03 -6.75
N GLN A 260 8.94 -18.12 -6.29
CA GLN A 260 8.49 -18.06 -4.90
C GLN A 260 7.70 -19.31 -4.50
N GLN A 261 6.81 -19.81 -5.36
CA GLN A 261 6.08 -21.06 -5.13
C GLN A 261 7.04 -22.25 -5.02
N MET A 262 7.97 -22.38 -5.96
CA MET A 262 9.00 -23.44 -5.94
C MET A 262 9.87 -23.38 -4.68
N LEU A 263 10.23 -22.18 -4.22
CA LEU A 263 10.98 -22.00 -2.98
C LEU A 263 10.16 -22.44 -1.77
N ALA A 264 8.90 -22.01 -1.67
CA ALA A 264 8.00 -22.37 -0.58
C ALA A 264 7.79 -23.89 -0.50
N GLU A 265 7.61 -24.56 -1.64
CA GLU A 265 7.50 -26.02 -1.71
C GLU A 265 8.78 -26.71 -1.22
N LYS A 266 9.95 -26.25 -1.67
CA LYS A 266 11.24 -26.79 -1.23
C LYS A 266 11.46 -26.59 0.26
N GLN A 267 11.13 -25.40 0.79
CA GLN A 267 11.23 -25.10 2.22
C GLN A 267 10.25 -25.96 3.04
N ALA A 268 9.01 -26.12 2.58
CA ALA A 268 8.03 -26.98 3.25
C ALA A 268 8.50 -28.44 3.27
N ARG A 269 9.07 -28.95 2.17
CA ARG A 269 9.67 -30.29 2.12
C ARG A 269 10.84 -30.42 3.08
N GLN A 270 11.75 -29.44 3.09
CA GLN A 270 12.89 -29.41 4.01
C GLN A 270 12.42 -29.41 5.47
N GLN A 271 11.44 -28.58 5.81
CA GLN A 271 10.87 -28.52 7.16
C GLN A 271 10.21 -29.84 7.57
N ARG A 272 9.47 -30.51 6.68
CA ARG A 272 8.89 -31.84 6.97
C ARG A 272 9.96 -32.89 7.24
N ILE A 273 11.00 -32.93 6.41
CA ILE A 273 12.12 -33.86 6.60
C ILE A 273 12.84 -33.52 7.91
N ALA A 274 13.21 -32.26 8.10
CA ALA A 274 13.88 -31.81 9.32
C ALA A 274 13.05 -32.18 10.56
N ALA A 275 11.74 -31.90 10.57
CA ALA A 275 10.83 -32.22 11.67
C ALA A 275 10.85 -33.71 12.05
N ARG A 276 10.83 -34.61 11.06
CA ARG A 276 10.91 -36.06 11.30
C ARG A 276 12.25 -36.50 11.91
N HIS A 277 13.32 -35.78 11.59
CA HIS A 277 14.68 -36.09 12.04
C HIS A 277 15.15 -35.19 13.18
N ARG A 278 14.26 -34.42 13.82
CA ARG A 278 14.61 -33.65 15.01
C ARG A 278 14.96 -34.61 16.15
N PRO A 279 15.94 -34.27 17.00
CA PRO A 279 16.30 -35.08 18.16
C PRO A 279 15.07 -35.46 19.00
N ASP A 280 14.21 -34.48 19.32
CA ASP A 280 12.99 -34.71 20.10
C ASP A 280 12.02 -35.70 19.42
N ALA A 281 11.81 -35.55 18.10
CA ALA A 281 10.91 -36.43 17.34
C ALA A 281 11.46 -37.87 17.25
N LEU A 282 12.78 -38.02 17.10
CA LEU A 282 13.44 -39.32 17.10
C LEU A 282 13.39 -39.99 18.48
N LEU A 283 13.54 -39.21 19.56
CA LEU A 283 13.40 -39.69 20.94
C LEU A 283 11.97 -40.10 21.26
N GLU A 284 10.98 -39.32 20.81
CA GLU A 284 9.57 -39.67 20.92
C GLU A 284 9.26 -40.97 20.17
N GLN A 285 9.73 -41.10 18.92
CA GLN A 285 9.59 -42.32 18.13
C GLN A 285 10.24 -43.53 18.83
N LEU A 286 11.44 -43.37 19.39
CA LEU A 286 12.12 -44.43 20.12
C LEU A 286 11.37 -44.83 21.41
N SER A 287 10.81 -43.85 22.13
CA SER A 287 9.95 -44.06 23.30
C SER A 287 8.67 -44.82 22.97
N LEU A 288 7.97 -44.43 21.90
CA LEU A 288 6.79 -45.14 21.42
C LEU A 288 7.13 -46.57 20.98
N ALA A 289 8.24 -46.76 20.26
CA ALA A 289 8.70 -48.08 19.84
C ALA A 289 9.11 -48.97 21.02
N ALA A 290 9.68 -48.40 22.09
CA ALA A 290 9.95 -49.15 23.33
C ALA A 290 8.64 -49.61 23.98
N LYS A 291 7.67 -48.71 24.14
CA LYS A 291 6.34 -49.03 24.70
C LYS A 291 5.59 -50.09 23.89
N SER A 292 5.65 -50.03 22.56
CA SER A 292 5.01 -51.05 21.70
C SER A 292 5.57 -52.44 21.99
N VAL A 293 6.89 -52.58 22.07
CA VAL A 293 7.54 -53.87 22.35
C VAL A 293 7.28 -54.34 23.78
N ASP A 294 7.15 -53.42 24.74
CA ASP A 294 6.72 -53.74 26.11
C ASP A 294 5.34 -54.38 26.12
N ASN A 295 4.37 -53.73 25.46
CA ASN A 295 3.00 -54.23 25.33
C ASN A 295 2.95 -55.59 24.60
N GLU A 296 3.68 -55.75 23.49
CA GLU A 296 3.77 -57.01 22.76
C GLU A 296 4.35 -58.14 23.65
N SER A 297 5.35 -57.82 24.47
CA SER A 297 5.91 -58.79 25.41
C SER A 297 4.93 -59.17 26.52
N ASP A 298 4.11 -58.22 26.97
CA ASP A 298 3.05 -58.47 27.95
C ASP A 298 1.92 -59.33 27.38
N GLU A 299 1.56 -59.13 26.11
CA GLU A 299 0.60 -60.00 25.41
C GLU A 299 1.12 -61.45 25.32
N ILE A 300 2.40 -61.64 25.01
CA ILE A 300 3.04 -62.97 25.01
C ILE A 300 3.03 -63.59 26.42
N ALA A 301 3.33 -62.79 27.45
CA ALA A 301 3.26 -63.24 28.84
C ALA A 301 1.84 -63.65 29.24
N MET A 302 0.84 -62.88 28.81
CA MET A 302 -0.56 -63.21 29.03
C MET A 302 -0.92 -64.55 28.37
N GLN A 303 -0.60 -64.75 27.09
CA GLN A 303 -0.86 -66.02 26.39
C GLN A 303 -0.25 -67.22 27.11
N PHE A 304 0.98 -67.08 27.63
CA PHE A 304 1.61 -68.13 28.42
C PHE A 304 0.86 -68.41 29.73
N THR A 305 0.43 -67.37 30.47
CA THR A 305 -0.34 -67.55 31.71
C THR A 305 -1.72 -68.17 31.52
N HIS A 306 -2.33 -67.98 30.35
CA HIS A 306 -3.60 -68.62 29.99
C HIS A 306 -3.40 -70.06 29.46
N GLY A 307 -2.15 -70.48 29.23
CA GLY A 307 -1.80 -71.81 28.71
C GLY A 307 -1.95 -71.94 27.20
N ASP A 308 -2.06 -70.83 26.46
CA ASP A 308 -2.19 -70.81 25.00
C ASP A 308 -0.88 -71.18 24.28
N ILE A 309 0.25 -70.97 24.95
CA ILE A 309 1.60 -71.28 24.45
C ILE A 309 2.40 -72.06 25.49
N ASP A 310 3.31 -72.93 25.03
CA ASP A 310 4.18 -73.71 25.90
C ASP A 310 5.44 -72.93 26.34
N VAL A 311 6.20 -73.51 27.27
CA VAL A 311 7.42 -72.88 27.83
C VAL A 311 8.48 -72.60 26.75
N ALA A 312 8.62 -73.50 25.77
CA ALA A 312 9.63 -73.36 24.72
C ALA A 312 9.29 -72.20 23.77
N HIS A 313 8.03 -72.09 23.37
CA HIS A 313 7.52 -70.98 22.54
C HIS A 313 7.56 -69.67 23.32
N PHE A 314 7.17 -69.68 24.60
CA PHE A 314 7.25 -68.50 25.45
C PHE A 314 8.68 -67.95 25.51
N LEU A 315 9.67 -68.78 25.84
CA LEU A 315 11.06 -68.31 25.94
C LEU A 315 11.62 -67.81 24.60
N SER A 316 11.28 -68.48 23.49
CA SER A 316 11.76 -68.08 22.16
C SER A 316 11.14 -66.77 21.65
N ALA A 317 9.90 -66.45 22.05
CA ALA A 317 9.21 -65.22 21.65
C ALA A 317 9.41 -64.05 22.65
N PHE A 318 9.41 -64.33 23.95
CA PHE A 318 9.43 -63.31 25.00
C PHE A 318 10.82 -62.70 25.22
N LEU A 319 11.87 -63.53 25.28
CA LEU A 319 13.22 -63.05 25.58
C LEU A 319 13.76 -62.06 24.53
N PRO A 320 13.61 -62.29 23.21
CA PRO A 320 14.00 -61.29 22.21
C PRO A 320 13.28 -59.95 22.38
N GLN A 321 11.98 -59.98 22.71
CA GLN A 321 11.19 -58.75 22.88
C GLN A 321 11.60 -57.99 24.15
N ARG A 322 11.80 -58.67 25.27
CA ARG A 322 12.30 -58.02 26.50
C ARG A 322 13.72 -57.48 26.34
N ASN A 323 14.61 -58.20 25.65
CA ASN A 323 15.93 -57.70 25.32
C ASN A 323 15.87 -56.42 24.48
N LEU A 324 15.03 -56.40 23.44
CA LEU A 324 14.83 -55.24 22.57
C LEU A 324 14.23 -54.04 23.33
N TYR A 325 13.26 -54.28 24.21
CA TYR A 325 12.70 -53.27 25.11
C TYR A 325 13.79 -52.64 25.98
N HIS A 326 14.56 -53.45 26.72
CA HIS A 326 15.60 -52.95 27.61
C HIS A 326 16.69 -52.20 26.85
N GLU A 327 17.08 -52.68 25.66
CA GLU A 327 18.03 -51.99 24.79
C GLU A 327 17.54 -50.58 24.39
N ARG A 328 16.28 -50.46 23.96
CA ARG A 328 15.67 -49.18 23.59
C ARG A 328 15.55 -48.23 24.79
N THR A 329 15.17 -48.75 25.95
CA THR A 329 15.05 -47.97 27.20
C THR A 329 16.42 -47.48 27.69
N LEU A 330 17.47 -48.30 27.61
CA LEU A 330 18.84 -47.87 27.90
C LEU A 330 19.30 -46.77 26.94
N LYS A 331 19.04 -46.91 25.64
CA LYS A 331 19.37 -45.90 24.63
C LYS A 331 18.67 -44.57 24.93
N LEU A 332 17.38 -44.59 25.29
CA LEU A 332 16.64 -43.39 25.70
C LEU A 332 17.25 -42.73 26.94
N ALA A 333 17.47 -43.49 28.00
CA ALA A 333 18.04 -42.98 29.25
C ALA A 333 19.42 -42.34 29.02
N ARG A 334 20.26 -42.95 28.19
CA ARG A 334 21.60 -42.44 27.88
C ARG A 334 21.56 -41.14 27.09
N VAL A 335 20.63 -40.98 26.16
CA VAL A 335 20.50 -39.74 25.37
C VAL A 335 19.90 -38.61 26.21
N GLN A 336 19.05 -38.91 27.19
CA GLN A 336 18.45 -37.90 28.09
C GLN A 336 19.42 -37.38 29.17
N GLN A 337 20.53 -38.09 29.42
CA GLN A 337 21.54 -37.72 30.43
C GLN A 337 22.59 -36.71 29.92
N HIS A 338 22.57 -36.37 28.62
CA HIS A 338 23.51 -35.45 27.97
C HIS A 338 22.79 -34.25 27.36
#